data_AF-A0A8C8LXG2-F1
#
_entry.id   AF-A0A8C8LXG2-F1
#
_cell.length_a   1.000
_cell.length_b   1.000
_cell.length_c   1.000
_cell.angle_alpha   90.00
_cell.angle_beta   90.00
_cell.angle_gamma   90.00
#
_symmetry.space_group_name_H-M   'P 1'
#
loop_
_entity.id
_entity.type
_entity.pdbx_description
1 polymer ?
#
loop_
_entity_poly.entity_id
_entity_poly.type
_entity_poly.pdbx_seq_one_letter_code
_entity_poly.pdbx_strand_id
1 'polypeptide(L)'
;METADEDICRVCRSEGTPDKPLYHPCVCTGSIKFIHQECLVQWLKHSRKEYCELCKHRFAFTPSKYPSVALTLCITTSPST
;
A
#
# COMPACT_ATOMS: atom_id res chain seq x y z
N MET A 1 28.90 12.73 5.04
CA MET A 1 27.89 11.77 5.54
C MET A 1 26.71 11.88 4.60
N GLU A 2 26.71 11.08 3.53
CA GLU A 2 25.52 10.93 2.70
C GLU A 2 24.48 10.18 3.54
N THR A 3 23.46 10.89 4.00
CA THR A 3 22.22 10.28 4.46
C THR A 3 21.57 9.66 3.23
N ALA A 4 21.83 8.38 3.00
CA ALA A 4 20.98 7.58 2.14
C ALA A 4 19.56 7.72 2.71
N ASP A 5 18.65 8.29 1.93
CA ASP A 5 17.22 8.31 2.22
C ASP A 5 16.81 6.84 2.28
N GLU A 6 16.92 6.24 3.47
CA GLU A 6 16.63 4.82 3.66
C GLU A 6 15.18 4.61 3.23
N ASP A 7 14.99 3.68 2.30
CA ASP A 7 13.66 3.29 1.86
C ASP A 7 12.96 2.66 3.07
N ILE A 8 12.12 3.45 3.75
CA ILE A 8 11.37 3.02 4.93
C ILE A 8 9.87 3.07 4.65
N CYS A 9 9.13 2.11 5.18
CA CYS A 9 7.68 2.07 5.02
C CYS A 9 7.03 3.27 5.73
N ARG A 10 6.24 4.07 5.01
CA ARG A 10 5.55 5.25 5.58
C ARG A 10 4.56 4.95 6.71
N VAL A 11 4.10 3.70 6.82
CA VAL A 11 3.12 3.26 7.84
C VAL A 11 3.83 2.76 9.10
N CYS A 12 4.68 1.72 8.99
CA CYS A 12 5.33 1.11 10.15
C CYS A 12 6.73 1.67 10.47
N ARG A 13 7.28 2.55 9.61
CA ARG A 13 8.62 3.15 9.76
C ARG A 13 9.74 2.11 9.88
N SER A 14 9.63 1.01 9.14
CA SER A 14 10.63 -0.06 9.09
C SER A 14 11.19 -0.18 7.67
N GLU A 15 12.44 -0.59 7.57
CA GLU A 15 13.12 -0.92 6.32
C GLU A 15 12.46 -2.11 5.61
N GLY A 16 12.64 -2.17 4.29
CA GLY A 16 12.20 -3.30 3.48
C GLY A 16 13.15 -4.48 3.65
N THR A 17 12.60 -5.64 3.99
CA THR A 17 13.36 -6.89 4.06
C THR A 17 13.06 -7.76 2.85
N PRO A 18 13.89 -8.78 2.52
CA PRO A 18 13.57 -9.71 1.44
C PRO A 18 12.24 -10.45 1.64
N ASP A 19 11.81 -10.65 2.89
CA ASP A 19 10.52 -11.24 3.23
C ASP A 19 9.37 -10.21 3.13
N LYS A 20 9.66 -8.95 3.46
CA LYS A 20 8.72 -7.83 3.45
C LYS A 20 9.26 -6.68 2.58
N PRO A 21 9.25 -6.82 1.24
CA PRO A 21 9.78 -5.80 0.37
C PRO A 21 8.90 -4.54 0.37
N LEU A 22 9.53 -3.39 0.10
CA LEU A 22 8.86 -2.11 -0.06
C LEU A 22 8.44 -1.87 -1.51
N TYR A 23 7.29 -1.22 -1.66
CA TYR A 23 6.70 -0.89 -2.96
C TYR A 23 6.39 0.60 -3.06
N HIS A 24 6.28 1.08 -4.30
CA HIS A 24 5.94 2.46 -4.65
C HIS A 24 4.55 2.52 -5.31
N PRO A 25 3.45 2.51 -4.54
CA PRO A 25 2.11 2.41 -5.10
C PRO A 25 1.60 3.74 -5.68
N CYS A 26 2.36 4.82 -5.58
CA CYS A 26 1.98 6.14 -6.08
C CYS A 26 3.21 6.93 -6.54
N VAL A 27 2.96 8.06 -7.18
CA VAL A 27 3.98 8.96 -7.74
C VAL A 27 4.66 9.86 -6.70
N CYS A 28 4.48 9.59 -5.41
CA CYS A 28 5.17 10.34 -4.36
C CYS A 28 6.69 10.19 -4.48
N THR A 29 7.42 11.18 -3.99
CA THR A 29 8.88 11.21 -3.98
C THR A 29 9.43 11.12 -2.55
N GLY A 30 10.69 10.69 -2.41
CA GLY A 30 11.33 10.43 -1.11
C GLY A 30 10.78 9.22 -0.37
N SER A 31 11.20 9.05 0.88
CA SER A 31 10.80 7.95 1.79
C SER A 31 9.28 7.72 1.91
N ILE A 32 8.43 8.74 1.74
CA ILE A 32 6.97 8.59 1.86
C ILE A 32 6.31 7.78 0.74
N LYS A 33 7.02 7.57 -0.37
CA LYS A 33 6.54 6.76 -1.49
C LYS A 33 6.59 5.26 -1.20
N PHE A 34 7.39 4.84 -0.21
CA PHE A 34 7.60 3.44 0.12
C PHE A 34 6.60 2.93 1.16
N ILE A 35 6.06 1.74 0.90
CA ILE A 35 5.14 1.06 1.81
C ILE A 35 5.24 -0.45 1.60
N HIS A 36 5.12 -1.22 2.68
CA HIS A 36 4.99 -2.67 2.59
C HIS A 36 3.64 -3.05 1.97
N GLN A 37 3.60 -4.20 1.27
CA GLN A 37 2.36 -4.75 0.74
C GLN A 37 1.29 -4.93 1.84
N GLU A 38 1.65 -5.54 2.97
CA GLU A 38 0.72 -5.73 4.09
C GLU A 38 0.25 -4.41 4.70
N CYS A 39 1.16 -3.46 4.90
CA CYS A 39 0.82 -2.14 5.42
C CYS A 39 -0.14 -1.39 4.50
N LEU A 40 0.06 -1.48 3.18
CA LEU A 40 -0.85 -0.89 2.20
C LEU A 40 -2.22 -1.55 2.26
N VAL A 41 -2.29 -2.89 2.27
CA VAL A 41 -3.58 -3.62 2.36
C VAL A 41 -4.34 -3.27 3.64
N GLN A 42 -3.65 -3.22 4.78
CA GLN A 42 -4.25 -2.80 6.05
C GLN A 42 -4.72 -1.34 6.00
N TRP A 43 -3.90 -0.46 5.43
CA TRP A 43 -4.26 0.95 5.25
C TRP A 43 -5.47 1.12 4.35
N LEU A 44 -5.58 0.39 3.23
CA LEU A 44 -6.74 0.41 2.32
C LEU A 44 -8.01 -0.08 3.03
N LYS A 45 -7.90 -1.19 3.79
CA LYS A 45 -9.00 -1.73 4.59
C LYS A 45 -9.51 -0.73 5.62
N HIS A 46 -8.60 -0.03 6.30
CA HIS A 46 -8.94 0.92 7.36
C HIS A 46 -9.43 2.26 6.80
N SER A 47 -8.74 2.80 5.80
CA SER A 47 -8.99 4.12 5.22
C SER A 47 -10.19 4.14 4.27
N ARG A 48 -10.59 2.98 3.71
CA ARG A 48 -11.64 2.84 2.69
C ARG A 48 -11.43 3.77 1.47
N LYS A 49 -10.17 4.11 1.21
CA LYS A 49 -9.74 5.03 0.15
C LYS A 49 -8.79 4.31 -0.79
N GLU A 50 -8.98 4.47 -2.09
CA GLU A 50 -8.12 3.86 -3.13
C GLU A 50 -7.06 4.84 -3.68
N TYR A 51 -6.93 6.01 -3.06
CA TYR A 51 -6.11 7.13 -3.52
C TYR A 51 -5.10 7.53 -2.46
N CYS A 52 -3.89 7.90 -2.89
CA CYS A 52 -2.90 8.48 -2.01
C CYS A 52 -3.41 9.79 -1.41
N GLU A 53 -3.30 9.95 -0.10
CA GLU A 53 -3.79 11.14 0.59
C GLU A 53 -3.01 12.41 0.24
N LEU A 54 -1.76 12.25 -0.19
CA LEU A 54 -0.81 13.33 -0.51
C LEU A 54 -0.92 13.74 -1.99
N CYS A 55 -0.61 12.82 -2.90
CA CYS A 55 -0.58 13.13 -4.33
C CYS A 55 -1.92 12.93 -5.03
N LYS A 56 -2.96 12.44 -4.32
CA LYS A 56 -4.30 12.12 -4.86
C LYS A 56 -4.31 11.11 -6.02
N HIS A 57 -3.17 10.53 -6.35
CA HIS A 57 -3.06 9.52 -7.39
C HIS A 57 -3.70 8.22 -6.90
N ARG A 58 -4.44 7.55 -7.77
CA ARG A 58 -4.96 6.21 -7.49
C ARG A 58 -3.77 5.30 -7.26
N PHE A 59 -3.84 4.49 -6.20
CA PHE A 59 -2.76 3.54 -5.94
C PHE A 59 -2.68 2.55 -7.11
N ALA A 60 -1.53 2.52 -7.78
CA ALA A 60 -1.26 1.61 -8.87
C ALA A 60 -0.45 0.44 -8.31
N PHE A 61 -1.11 -0.70 -8.14
CA PHE A 61 -0.42 -1.96 -7.89
C PHE A 61 -0.45 -2.71 -9.22
N THR A 62 0.71 -2.94 -9.85
CA THR A 62 0.82 -3.91 -10.95
C THR A 62 1.04 -5.28 -10.32
N PRO A 63 0.00 -6.12 -10.18
CA PRO A 63 0.19 -7.47 -9.68
C PRO A 63 0.92 -8.29 -10.76
N SER A 64 2.24 -8.28 -10.78
CA SER A 64 2.99 -9.19 -11.65
C SER A 64 2.99 -10.63 -11.12
N LYS A 65 2.40 -10.90 -9.93
CA LYS A 65 2.32 -12.25 -9.32
C LYS A 65 1.03 -12.63 -8.59
N TYR A 66 0.02 -11.75 -8.46
CA TYR A 66 -1.21 -12.09 -7.72
C TYR A 66 -2.47 -11.61 -8.46
N PRO A 67 -3.22 -12.50 -9.13
CA PRO A 67 -4.50 -12.11 -9.71
C PRO A 67 -5.42 -11.69 -8.57
N SER A 68 -5.79 -10.42 -8.57
CA SER A 68 -7.08 -9.87 -8.12
C SER A 68 -8.01 -10.87 -7.42
N VAL A 69 -7.74 -11.20 -6.16
CA VAL A 69 -8.71 -11.91 -5.32
C VAL A 69 -9.16 -10.97 -4.21
N ALA A 70 -10.40 -10.52 -4.37
CA ALA A 70 -11.28 -10.01 -3.33
C ALA A 70 -11.09 -8.56 -2.83
N LEU A 71 -11.09 -7.57 -3.72
CA LEU A 71 -11.77 -6.30 -3.41
C LEU A 71 -13.30 -6.45 -3.52
N THR A 72 -13.78 -7.52 -4.16
CA THR A 72 -15.20 -7.73 -4.51
C THR A 72 -16.02 -8.49 -3.45
N LEU A 73 -15.42 -9.10 -2.42
CA LEU A 73 -16.15 -9.99 -1.50
C LEU A 73 -16.56 -9.37 -0.15
N CYS A 74 -16.60 -8.03 -0.03
CA CYS A 74 -17.08 -7.37 1.19
C CYS A 74 -18.22 -6.36 0.99
N ILE A 75 -18.80 -6.26 -0.22
CA ILE A 75 -19.93 -5.36 -0.50
C ILE A 75 -21.29 -6.05 -0.63
N THR A 76 -21.40 -7.39 -0.62
CA THR A 76 -22.69 -8.07 -0.95
C THR A 76 -23.24 -9.08 0.05
N THR A 77 -22.63 -9.35 1.21
CA THR A 77 -23.27 -10.20 2.22
C THR A 77 -23.80 -9.37 3.38
N SER A 78 -24.86 -8.62 3.10
CA SER A 78 -25.88 -8.35 4.12
C SER A 78 -26.86 -9.54 4.10
N PRO A 79 -26.89 -10.43 5.11
CA PRO A 79 -28.06 -11.25 5.34
C PRO A 79 -29.14 -10.36 5.95
N SER A 80 -29.99 -9.78 5.10
CA SER A 80 -31.24 -9.17 5.55
C SER A 80 -32.29 -10.28 5.61
N THR A 81 -32.47 -10.84 6.81
CA THR A 81 -33.80 -11.28 7.26
C THR A 81 -34.67 -10.06 7.48
#